data_AF-A0A954YUJ3-F1
#
_entry.id   AF-A0A954YUJ3-F1
#
_cell.length_a   1.000
_cell.length_b   1.000
_cell.length_c   1.000
_cell.angle_alpha   90.00
_cell.angle_beta   90.00
_cell.angle_gamma   90.00
#
_symmetry.space_group_name_H-M   'P 1'
#
loop_
_entity.id
_entity.type
_entity.pdbx_description
1 polymer ?
#
loop_
_entity_poly.entity_id
_entity_poly.type
_entity_poly.pdbx_seq_one_letter_code
_entity_poly.pdbx_strand_id
1 'polypeptide(L)'
;MRYLCITMMLIGFSALSPRADGGAGCPFQCADVDGDGSINDADFALFASCLGEDPQSAPQCDCSDMDGNGQIDLADFALFTLLFQNVSDESPPGCTGALGSTANLTAYRPQHGNGYAPFPRTPVPDNLETDPWLGPGIRINQPGDDDPQGEDDLIELVLDVSPPGAALALHRSSSTLHVWTSHTKTPGSEIAFTGDKTSTLPIGPGDSSLTLWVEWTTGFGTAALTVEPPTTSVVKDEILFHAFESIVVALGGENQPTSVPVDPNHGTFLVGIAMYNVGFDVHMFDEDVVGSDGSGEAYNTVVDAIVNRQVDKVAIFGYSHGGGSTYDMADRLDINRAGIGVFSILYTSYVDAVGNNSDVDTSMELRRPPSTGYHLNHYQHGSFFEDLSLDGGPVPNSNPPPTGLDIETTPWGATSTHFEVDDFIEVRSLMESTIESNVTR
;
A
#
# COMPACT_ATOMS: atom_id res chain seq x y z
N MET A 1 4.88 35.47 27.71
CA MET A 1 4.52 34.14 27.19
C MET A 1 5.60 33.16 27.62
N ARG A 2 5.29 32.32 28.62
CA ARG A 2 6.14 31.19 29.03
C ARG A 2 5.37 29.93 28.66
N TYR A 3 5.95 29.09 27.81
CA TYR A 3 5.41 27.77 27.48
C TYR A 3 5.70 26.82 28.63
N LEU A 4 4.65 26.13 29.09
CA LEU A 4 4.71 25.03 30.05
C LEU A 4 4.99 23.75 29.24
N CYS A 5 6.14 23.15 29.47
CA CYS A 5 6.51 21.85 28.91
C CYS A 5 5.97 20.78 29.87
N ILE A 6 5.03 19.94 29.42
CA ILE A 6 4.55 18.78 30.18
C ILE A 6 5.37 17.57 29.74
N THR A 7 6.21 17.08 30.63
CA THR A 7 6.94 15.82 30.48
C THR A 7 5.98 14.67 30.79
N MET A 8 5.68 13.84 29.81
CA MET A 8 4.88 12.63 29.96
C MET A 8 5.75 11.55 30.63
N MET A 9 5.39 11.15 31.85
CA MET A 9 6.08 10.15 32.65
C MET A 9 5.41 8.80 32.40
N LEU A 10 6.15 7.82 31.85
CA LEU A 10 5.68 6.43 31.73
C LEU A 10 5.50 5.85 33.14
N ILE A 11 4.25 5.56 33.54
CA ILE A 11 3.95 4.80 34.74
C ILE A 11 3.94 3.31 34.36
N GLY A 12 4.83 2.52 34.97
CA GLY A 12 4.84 1.07 34.81
C GLY A 12 3.66 0.45 35.54
N PHE A 13 2.71 -0.10 34.80
CA PHE A 13 1.59 -0.87 35.35
C PHE A 13 2.11 -2.14 36.02
N SER A 14 1.99 -2.20 37.34
CA SER A 14 2.13 -3.45 38.09
C SER A 14 0.77 -4.14 38.13
N ALA A 15 0.72 -5.44 37.85
CA ALA A 15 -0.54 -6.20 37.87
C ALA A 15 -1.23 -6.10 39.25
N LEU A 16 -2.41 -5.50 39.28
CA LEU A 16 -3.24 -5.35 40.47
C LEU A 16 -3.75 -6.72 40.94
N SER A 17 -3.46 -7.08 42.19
CA SER A 17 -4.11 -8.22 42.86
C SER A 17 -5.49 -7.79 43.38
N PRO A 18 -6.55 -8.59 43.17
CA PRO A 18 -7.87 -8.25 43.70
C PRO A 18 -7.86 -8.26 45.24
N ARG A 19 -8.42 -7.21 45.85
CA ARG A 19 -8.60 -7.06 47.30
C ARG A 19 -9.66 -8.07 47.77
N ALA A 20 -9.30 -8.92 48.74
CA ALA A 20 -10.11 -10.08 49.16
C ALA A 20 -11.14 -9.79 50.27
N ASP A 21 -11.51 -8.52 50.51
CA ASP A 21 -12.39 -8.16 51.61
C ASP A 21 -13.84 -7.99 51.10
N GLY A 22 -14.73 -8.86 51.57
CA GLY A 22 -16.14 -8.96 51.17
C GLY A 22 -17.06 -7.80 51.60
N GLY A 23 -16.62 -6.56 51.46
CA GLY A 23 -17.52 -5.42 51.33
C GLY A 23 -18.30 -5.51 50.01
N ALA A 24 -19.41 -4.80 49.89
CA ALA A 24 -20.10 -4.59 48.61
C ALA A 24 -19.23 -3.71 47.71
N GLY A 25 -18.05 -4.22 47.36
CA GLY A 25 -17.01 -3.52 46.64
C GLY A 25 -17.55 -3.10 45.31
N CYS A 26 -17.23 -1.87 44.92
CA CYS A 26 -17.49 -1.36 43.59
C CYS A 26 -17.14 -2.46 42.59
N PRO A 27 -18.13 -3.02 41.86
CA PRO A 27 -17.79 -3.76 40.68
C PRO A 27 -17.07 -2.73 39.81
N PHE A 28 -15.76 -2.88 39.62
CA PHE A 28 -14.93 -1.95 38.85
C PHE A 28 -15.52 -1.80 37.44
N GLN A 29 -16.45 -0.86 37.25
CA GLN A 29 -17.22 -0.74 36.03
C GLN A 29 -16.86 0.56 35.30
N CYS A 30 -15.87 0.49 34.40
CA CYS A 30 -15.64 1.41 33.26
C CYS A 30 -15.80 2.94 33.47
N ALA A 31 -15.50 3.52 34.63
CA ALA A 31 -15.79 4.94 34.91
C ALA A 31 -17.30 5.28 35.07
N ASP A 32 -18.18 4.28 35.15
CA ASP A 32 -19.53 4.38 35.74
C ASP A 32 -19.37 4.33 37.26
N VAL A 33 -19.05 5.48 37.85
CA VAL A 33 -18.71 5.59 39.28
C VAL A 33 -19.94 5.74 40.15
N ASP A 34 -21.10 6.08 39.57
CA ASP A 34 -22.37 6.18 40.31
C ASP A 34 -23.23 4.90 40.25
N GLY A 35 -22.87 3.97 39.34
CA GLY A 35 -23.45 2.65 39.22
C GLY A 35 -24.82 2.64 38.54
N ASP A 36 -25.17 3.69 37.78
CA ASP A 36 -26.44 3.80 37.08
C ASP A 36 -26.49 3.02 35.74
N GLY A 37 -25.34 2.51 35.29
CA GLY A 37 -25.19 1.71 34.08
C GLY A 37 -24.91 2.54 32.82
N SER A 38 -24.61 3.83 32.94
CA SER A 38 -24.21 4.71 31.84
C SER A 38 -23.00 5.53 32.25
N ILE A 39 -22.08 5.83 31.32
CA ILE A 39 -20.94 6.72 31.59
C ILE A 39 -21.27 8.10 31.02
N ASN A 40 -21.51 9.07 31.89
CA ASN A 40 -22.00 10.39 31.50
C ASN A 40 -21.52 11.51 32.46
N ASP A 41 -21.99 12.74 32.26
CA ASP A 41 -21.59 13.89 33.08
C ASP A 41 -21.85 13.68 34.59
N ALA A 42 -22.78 12.81 34.97
CA ALA A 42 -23.03 12.43 36.37
C ALA A 42 -21.84 11.69 36.97
N ASP A 43 -21.23 10.75 36.24
CA ASP A 43 -20.02 10.04 36.65
C ASP A 43 -18.84 10.98 36.80
N PHE A 44 -18.66 11.88 35.83
CA PHE A 44 -17.61 12.88 35.91
C PHE A 44 -17.80 13.78 37.12
N ALA A 45 -19.04 14.23 37.38
CA ALA A 45 -19.35 15.06 38.53
C ALA A 45 -19.13 14.31 39.86
N LEU A 46 -19.49 13.03 39.95
CA LEU A 46 -19.25 12.21 41.13
C LEU A 46 -17.75 11.99 41.34
N PHE A 47 -17.01 11.59 40.31
CA PHE A 47 -15.55 11.43 40.37
C PHE A 47 -14.88 12.74 40.83
N ALA A 48 -15.24 13.87 40.21
CA ALA A 48 -14.69 15.18 40.56
C ALA A 48 -15.01 15.58 42.00
N SER A 49 -16.15 15.16 42.55
CA SER A 49 -16.53 15.40 43.94
C SER A 49 -15.75 14.54 44.93
N CYS A 50 -15.18 13.42 44.48
CA CYS A 50 -14.42 12.46 45.26
C CYS A 50 -12.91 12.67 45.20
N LEU A 51 -12.42 13.53 44.30
CA LEU A 51 -11.00 13.81 44.14
C LEU A 51 -10.38 14.39 45.42
N GLY A 52 -9.37 13.69 45.96
CA GLY A 52 -8.67 14.04 47.20
C GLY A 52 -9.32 13.50 48.48
N GLU A 53 -10.44 12.79 48.39
CA GLU A 53 -11.06 12.08 49.52
C GLU A 53 -10.36 10.73 49.77
N ASP A 54 -10.46 10.23 51.01
CA ASP A 54 -10.01 8.87 51.36
C ASP A 54 -11.17 7.89 51.14
N PRO A 55 -11.04 6.89 50.24
CA PRO A 55 -12.07 5.89 49.93
C PRO A 55 -12.67 5.21 51.16
N GLN A 56 -11.87 4.99 52.20
CA GLN A 56 -12.33 4.34 53.44
C GLN A 56 -13.21 5.26 54.30
N SER A 57 -13.03 6.57 54.17
CA SER A 57 -13.76 7.58 54.94
C SER A 57 -15.00 8.09 54.22
N ALA A 58 -15.06 7.91 52.89
CA ALA A 58 -16.16 8.31 52.01
C ALA A 58 -16.60 7.11 51.15
N PRO A 59 -17.45 6.20 51.64
CA PRO A 59 -17.82 4.97 50.93
C PRO A 59 -18.47 5.20 49.56
N GLN A 60 -19.10 6.35 49.33
CA GLN A 60 -19.65 6.74 48.02
C GLN A 60 -18.56 7.05 46.98
N CYS A 61 -17.33 7.25 47.42
CA CYS A 61 -16.16 7.56 46.60
C CYS A 61 -15.26 6.35 46.38
N ASP A 62 -15.59 5.18 46.97
CA ASP A 62 -14.79 3.95 46.85
C ASP A 62 -14.57 3.54 45.38
N CYS A 63 -15.52 3.87 44.49
CA CYS A 63 -15.43 3.55 43.06
C CYS A 63 -14.52 4.49 42.28
N SER A 64 -14.10 5.62 42.87
CA SER A 64 -13.23 6.61 42.23
C SER A 64 -11.73 6.32 42.43
N ASP A 65 -11.36 5.38 43.30
CA ASP A 65 -9.98 4.84 43.44
C ASP A 65 -9.76 3.76 42.36
N MET A 66 -9.54 4.21 41.14
CA MET A 66 -9.53 3.39 39.93
C MET A 66 -8.23 2.59 39.76
N ASP A 67 -7.13 3.01 40.36
CA ASP A 67 -5.89 2.23 40.40
C ASP A 67 -5.76 1.35 41.67
N GLY A 68 -6.66 1.50 42.64
CA GLY A 68 -6.75 0.71 43.86
C GLY A 68 -5.62 0.99 44.85
N ASN A 69 -4.97 2.15 44.77
CA ASN A 69 -3.85 2.51 45.63
C ASN A 69 -4.29 3.05 47.01
N GLY A 70 -5.59 3.26 47.22
CA GLY A 70 -6.17 3.78 48.45
C GLY A 70 -6.25 5.30 48.52
N GLN A 71 -6.06 6.00 47.41
CA GLN A 71 -6.22 7.45 47.27
C GLN A 71 -7.00 7.72 45.98
N ILE A 72 -7.75 8.83 45.95
CA ILE A 72 -8.45 9.28 44.73
C ILE A 72 -7.71 10.51 44.24
N ASP A 73 -6.84 10.35 43.25
CA ASP A 73 -5.93 11.39 42.81
C ASP A 73 -5.87 11.56 41.27
N LEU A 74 -4.82 12.23 40.77
CA LEU A 74 -4.67 12.50 39.34
C LEU A 74 -4.37 11.24 38.52
N ALA A 75 -3.85 10.16 39.13
CA ALA A 75 -3.68 8.87 38.47
C ALA A 75 -5.05 8.25 38.17
N ASP A 76 -5.96 8.28 39.13
CA ASP A 76 -7.34 7.84 38.93
C ASP A 76 -8.06 8.72 37.91
N PHE A 77 -7.82 10.03 37.94
CA PHE A 77 -8.42 10.93 36.96
C PHE A 77 -7.94 10.62 35.54
N ALA A 78 -6.66 10.29 35.36
CA ALA A 78 -6.13 9.89 34.06
C ALA A 78 -6.80 8.60 33.56
N LEU A 79 -7.03 7.62 34.44
CA LEU A 79 -7.77 6.40 34.12
C LEU A 79 -9.24 6.69 33.80
N PHE A 80 -9.91 7.53 34.59
CA PHE A 80 -11.28 7.98 34.37
C PHE A 80 -11.40 8.61 32.98
N THR A 81 -10.53 9.57 32.65
CA THR A 81 -10.61 10.31 31.38
C THR A 81 -10.40 9.40 30.16
N LEU A 82 -9.50 8.42 30.28
CA LEU A 82 -9.26 7.42 29.24
C LEU A 82 -10.50 6.56 28.98
N LEU A 83 -11.22 6.17 30.04
CA LEU A 83 -12.43 5.36 29.93
C LEU A 83 -13.61 6.22 29.45
N PHE A 84 -13.76 7.43 29.98
CA PHE A 84 -14.81 8.40 29.66
C PHE A 84 -14.81 8.83 28.18
N GLN A 85 -13.64 8.91 27.54
CA GLN A 85 -13.52 9.31 26.13
C GLN A 85 -13.76 8.16 25.14
N ASN A 86 -13.77 6.90 25.61
CA ASN A 86 -13.79 5.70 24.76
C ASN A 86 -15.15 4.98 24.74
N VAL A 87 -16.20 5.57 25.30
CA VAL A 87 -17.55 4.97 25.31
C VAL A 87 -18.36 5.48 24.12
N SER A 88 -18.77 4.55 23.24
CA SER A 88 -19.93 4.76 22.37
C SER A 88 -21.21 4.56 23.19
N ASP A 89 -22.30 5.26 22.84
CA ASP A 89 -23.59 5.39 23.56
C ASP A 89 -24.36 4.08 23.91
N GLU A 90 -23.75 2.90 23.81
CA GLU A 90 -24.38 1.58 23.97
C GLU A 90 -23.56 0.64 24.87
N SER A 91 -23.45 0.91 26.17
CA SER A 91 -22.96 -0.11 27.13
C SER A 91 -23.81 -0.21 28.40
N PRO A 92 -24.76 -1.17 28.45
CA PRO A 92 -25.48 -1.56 29.67
C PRO A 92 -24.71 -2.62 30.50
N PRO A 93 -25.16 -2.94 31.74
CA PRO A 93 -24.28 -2.97 32.91
C PRO A 93 -23.67 -4.33 33.24
N GLY A 94 -22.41 -4.31 33.70
CA GLY A 94 -21.59 -5.50 33.99
C GLY A 94 -20.10 -5.36 33.68
N CYS A 95 -19.55 -4.15 33.60
CA CYS A 95 -18.22 -3.89 33.11
C CYS A 95 -17.10 -4.72 33.76
N THR A 96 -16.57 -5.67 32.98
CA THR A 96 -15.18 -6.12 33.05
C THR A 96 -14.42 -5.37 31.96
N GLY A 97 -13.57 -4.43 32.37
CA GLY A 97 -12.67 -3.71 31.49
C GLY A 97 -11.70 -4.63 30.76
N ALA A 98 -12.02 -4.97 29.51
CA ALA A 98 -11.01 -4.87 28.48
C ALA A 98 -11.17 -3.47 27.90
N LEU A 99 -10.11 -2.66 27.91
CA LEU A 99 -9.96 -1.65 26.86
C LEU A 99 -10.29 -2.39 25.56
N GLY A 100 -11.42 -2.07 24.93
CA GLY A 100 -11.96 -2.90 23.85
C GLY A 100 -10.85 -3.07 22.84
N SER A 101 -10.40 -4.30 22.62
CA SER A 101 -9.11 -4.55 21.96
C SER A 101 -8.96 -3.66 20.73
N THR A 102 -7.86 -2.92 20.65
CA THR A 102 -7.53 -2.17 19.45
C THR A 102 -6.84 -3.11 18.48
N ALA A 103 -7.10 -2.90 17.21
CA ALA A 103 -6.44 -3.60 16.13
C ALA A 103 -6.14 -2.58 15.04
N ASN A 104 -4.97 -2.70 14.42
CA ASN A 104 -4.56 -1.92 13.27
C ASN A 104 -4.05 -2.88 12.20
N LEU A 105 -4.65 -2.82 11.02
CA LEU A 105 -4.17 -3.47 9.82
C LEU A 105 -3.17 -2.53 9.16
N THR A 106 -2.13 -3.10 8.58
CA THR A 106 -1.21 -2.38 7.72
C THR A 106 -0.94 -3.23 6.50
N ALA A 107 -1.49 -2.82 5.37
CA ALA A 107 -1.24 -3.49 4.10
C ALA A 107 0.04 -2.95 3.46
N TYR A 108 0.77 -3.82 2.76
CA TYR A 108 1.95 -3.44 2.00
C TYR A 108 1.63 -3.43 0.51
N ARG A 109 2.40 -2.65 -0.25
CA ARG A 109 2.35 -2.69 -1.72
C ARG A 109 2.84 -4.07 -2.24
N PRO A 110 2.45 -4.47 -3.46
CA PRO A 110 2.89 -5.74 -4.05
C PRO A 110 4.41 -5.88 -4.09
N GLN A 111 4.88 -7.12 -3.97
CA GLN A 111 6.30 -7.47 -4.05
C GLN A 111 6.66 -7.91 -5.49
N HIS A 112 7.95 -8.05 -5.80
CA HIS A 112 8.40 -8.60 -7.07
C HIS A 112 9.59 -9.59 -6.88
N GLY A 113 9.42 -10.86 -7.28
CA GLY A 113 10.48 -11.87 -7.21
C GLY A 113 10.86 -12.34 -5.80
N ASN A 114 12.15 -12.65 -5.58
CA ASN A 114 12.63 -13.04 -4.24
C ASN A 114 12.81 -11.79 -3.34
N GLY A 115 11.71 -11.12 -3.00
CA GLY A 115 11.63 -10.02 -2.02
C GLY A 115 11.18 -8.67 -2.60
N TYR A 116 11.44 -7.62 -1.85
CA TYR A 116 11.09 -6.23 -2.19
C TYR A 116 12.08 -5.61 -3.20
N ALA A 117 12.30 -6.26 -4.35
CA ALA A 117 13.16 -5.74 -5.42
C ALA A 117 12.42 -5.78 -6.75
N PRO A 118 12.29 -4.67 -7.50
CA PRO A 118 13.00 -3.41 -7.34
C PRO A 118 12.22 -2.36 -6.53
N PHE A 119 11.32 -2.75 -5.63
CA PHE A 119 10.58 -1.80 -4.78
C PHE A 119 10.72 -2.14 -3.30
N PRO A 120 11.12 -1.20 -2.43
CA PRO A 120 11.26 -1.47 -1.01
C PRO A 120 9.94 -1.86 -0.37
N ARG A 121 10.01 -2.51 0.81
CA ARG A 121 8.86 -2.77 1.67
C ARG A 121 8.13 -1.51 2.04
N THR A 122 7.03 -1.24 1.34
CA THR A 122 6.32 0.03 1.40
C THR A 122 4.93 -0.20 1.99
N PRO A 123 4.67 0.24 3.23
CA PRO A 123 3.32 0.21 3.79
C PRO A 123 2.44 1.21 3.03
N VAL A 124 1.17 0.86 2.85
CA VAL A 124 0.14 1.81 2.42
C VAL A 124 -0.12 2.74 3.61
N PRO A 125 -0.07 4.08 3.44
CA PRO A 125 -0.43 5.00 4.50
C PRO A 125 -1.89 4.77 4.96
N ASP A 126 -2.16 4.78 6.27
CA ASP A 126 -3.50 4.55 6.84
C ASP A 126 -4.60 5.35 6.15
N ASN A 127 -4.31 6.60 5.77
CA ASN A 127 -5.28 7.48 5.10
C ASN A 127 -5.60 7.09 3.65
N LEU A 128 -4.91 6.10 3.09
CA LEU A 128 -5.09 5.56 1.73
C LEU A 128 -5.55 4.11 1.73
N GLU A 129 -5.54 3.41 2.88
CA GLU A 129 -5.87 1.98 2.95
C GLU A 129 -7.31 1.65 2.55
N THR A 130 -8.22 2.62 2.65
CA THR A 130 -9.62 2.51 2.23
C THR A 130 -9.91 3.21 0.90
N ASP A 131 -8.88 3.73 0.22
CA ASP A 131 -9.03 4.36 -1.09
C ASP A 131 -9.14 3.28 -2.19
N PRO A 132 -10.17 3.33 -3.06
CA PRO A 132 -10.40 2.29 -4.08
C PRO A 132 -9.37 2.29 -5.22
N TRP A 133 -8.44 3.25 -5.24
CA TRP A 133 -7.40 3.39 -6.26
C TRP A 133 -6.01 3.41 -5.64
N LEU A 134 -5.85 4.08 -4.49
CA LEU A 134 -4.56 4.28 -3.83
C LEU A 134 -4.29 3.25 -2.72
N GLY A 135 -5.29 2.41 -2.38
CA GLY A 135 -5.14 1.26 -1.48
C GLY A 135 -4.12 0.24 -2.00
N PRO A 136 -3.85 -0.87 -1.28
CA PRO A 136 -2.71 -1.76 -1.56
C PRO A 136 -2.55 -2.22 -3.00
N GLY A 137 -3.65 -2.44 -3.73
CA GLY A 137 -3.63 -3.08 -5.03
C GLY A 137 -3.21 -4.55 -4.93
N ILE A 138 -3.78 -5.44 -5.73
CA ILE A 138 -3.49 -6.88 -5.67
C ILE A 138 -3.59 -7.53 -7.04
N ARG A 139 -2.69 -8.48 -7.33
CA ARG A 139 -2.70 -9.25 -8.58
C ARG A 139 -3.70 -10.40 -8.47
N ILE A 140 -4.33 -10.76 -9.59
CA ILE A 140 -5.24 -11.90 -9.65
C ILE A 140 -4.41 -13.18 -9.77
N ASN A 141 -4.48 -14.05 -8.77
CA ASN A 141 -3.76 -15.31 -8.75
C ASN A 141 -4.60 -16.44 -9.40
N GLN A 142 -3.95 -17.33 -10.17
CA GLN A 142 -4.63 -18.45 -10.81
C GLN A 142 -4.88 -19.61 -9.84
N PRO A 143 -6.02 -20.32 -9.94
CA PRO A 143 -6.24 -21.50 -9.12
C PRO A 143 -5.14 -22.55 -9.29
N GLY A 144 -4.46 -22.89 -8.18
CA GLY A 144 -3.39 -23.90 -8.16
C GLY A 144 -2.00 -23.35 -8.46
N ASP A 145 -1.88 -22.03 -8.58
CA ASP A 145 -0.60 -21.36 -8.40
C ASP A 145 -0.26 -21.36 -6.90
N ASP A 146 0.40 -22.44 -6.48
CA ASP A 146 1.27 -22.36 -5.32
C ASP A 146 2.28 -21.24 -5.64
N ASP A 147 2.79 -20.49 -4.67
CA ASP A 147 3.82 -19.47 -4.91
C ASP A 147 5.25 -20.03 -4.65
N PRO A 148 5.75 -21.09 -5.34
CA PRO A 148 7.10 -21.59 -5.15
C PRO A 148 8.11 -20.85 -6.02
N GLN A 149 7.68 -19.92 -6.88
CA GLN A 149 8.53 -19.20 -7.83
C GLN A 149 8.72 -17.71 -7.47
N GLY A 150 8.10 -17.19 -6.41
CA GLY A 150 8.20 -15.78 -6.03
C GLY A 150 7.45 -14.90 -7.01
N GLU A 151 6.26 -15.33 -7.43
CA GLU A 151 5.39 -14.56 -8.34
C GLU A 151 4.77 -13.35 -7.61
N ASP A 152 4.85 -13.34 -6.27
CA ASP A 152 4.58 -12.19 -5.40
C ASP A 152 3.17 -11.61 -5.57
N ASP A 153 2.20 -12.47 -5.89
CA ASP A 153 0.80 -12.11 -6.03
C ASP A 153 0.10 -11.88 -4.69
N LEU A 154 0.71 -12.30 -3.58
CA LEU A 154 0.17 -12.12 -2.26
C LEU A 154 0.55 -10.77 -1.66
N ILE A 155 -0.44 -10.10 -1.07
CA ILE A 155 -0.22 -8.86 -0.33
C ILE A 155 0.06 -9.18 1.13
N GLU A 156 1.24 -8.77 1.59
CA GLU A 156 1.58 -8.82 3.01
C GLU A 156 0.67 -7.86 3.80
N LEU A 157 0.15 -8.36 4.90
CA LEU A 157 -0.70 -7.63 5.83
C LEU A 157 -0.18 -7.85 7.25
N VAL A 158 0.04 -6.78 8.01
CA VAL A 158 0.39 -6.87 9.44
C VAL A 158 -0.81 -6.43 10.25
N LEU A 159 -1.27 -7.29 11.15
CA LEU A 159 -2.30 -6.97 12.14
C LEU A 159 -1.62 -6.73 13.48
N ASP A 160 -1.52 -5.48 13.92
CA ASP A 160 -1.10 -5.11 15.26
C ASP A 160 -2.29 -5.12 16.22
N VAL A 161 -2.10 -5.64 17.44
CA VAL A 161 -3.18 -5.84 18.40
C VAL A 161 -2.80 -5.38 19.81
N SER A 162 -3.77 -4.82 20.51
CA SER A 162 -3.64 -4.48 21.94
C SER A 162 -4.95 -4.76 22.68
N PRO A 163 -4.93 -5.47 23.82
CA PRO A 163 -3.75 -6.12 24.42
C PRO A 163 -3.24 -7.29 23.56
N PRO A 164 -1.99 -7.75 23.78
CA PRO A 164 -1.47 -8.96 23.14
C PRO A 164 -2.41 -10.16 23.33
N GLY A 165 -2.56 -10.99 22.30
CA GLY A 165 -3.46 -12.14 22.32
C GLY A 165 -4.95 -11.81 22.24
N ALA A 166 -5.31 -10.59 21.84
CA ALA A 166 -6.71 -10.21 21.64
C ALA A 166 -7.43 -11.18 20.68
N ALA A 167 -8.63 -11.62 21.07
CA ALA A 167 -9.46 -12.47 20.23
C ALA A 167 -10.12 -11.63 19.12
N LEU A 168 -9.62 -11.78 17.90
CA LEU A 168 -10.08 -11.08 16.71
C LEU A 168 -10.45 -12.07 15.60
N ALA A 169 -11.27 -11.64 14.66
CA ALA A 169 -11.64 -12.36 13.45
C ALA A 169 -11.54 -11.41 12.25
N LEU A 170 -11.38 -11.97 11.06
CA LEU A 170 -11.48 -11.22 9.81
C LEU A 170 -12.89 -11.36 9.23
N HIS A 171 -13.37 -10.29 8.62
CA HIS A 171 -14.58 -10.31 7.80
C HIS A 171 -14.27 -9.69 6.43
N ARG A 172 -14.65 -10.38 5.36
CA ARG A 172 -14.39 -9.96 3.97
C ARG A 172 -15.68 -9.52 3.28
N SER A 173 -15.61 -8.54 2.39
CA SER A 173 -16.78 -8.12 1.59
C SER A 173 -17.02 -8.97 0.35
N SER A 174 -16.08 -9.84 -0.02
CA SER A 174 -16.12 -10.67 -1.23
C SER A 174 -15.39 -11.99 -1.01
N SER A 175 -15.91 -13.07 -1.60
CA SER A 175 -15.26 -14.38 -1.60
C SER A 175 -14.01 -14.45 -2.48
N THR A 176 -13.68 -13.39 -3.22
CA THR A 176 -12.44 -13.29 -4.01
C THR A 176 -11.19 -13.18 -3.13
N LEU A 177 -11.33 -12.68 -1.91
CA LEU A 177 -10.23 -12.54 -0.96
C LEU A 177 -10.00 -13.84 -0.18
N HIS A 178 -8.80 -14.39 -0.28
CA HIS A 178 -8.32 -15.45 0.59
C HIS A 178 -7.19 -14.92 1.48
N VAL A 179 -7.02 -15.52 2.66
CA VAL A 179 -6.02 -15.05 3.64
C VAL A 179 -5.22 -16.23 4.16
N TRP A 180 -3.91 -16.06 4.20
CA TRP A 180 -2.95 -17.09 4.57
C TRP A 180 -2.06 -16.61 5.72
N THR A 181 -1.63 -17.55 6.56
CA THR A 181 -0.63 -17.31 7.62
C THR A 181 0.81 -17.52 7.13
N SER A 182 0.99 -17.90 5.86
CA SER A 182 2.27 -18.19 5.22
C SER A 182 2.27 -17.72 3.78
N HIS A 183 3.33 -17.02 3.34
CA HIS A 183 3.44 -16.54 1.96
C HIS A 183 3.45 -17.69 0.94
N THR A 184 4.11 -18.79 1.23
CA THR A 184 4.19 -19.97 0.33
C THR A 184 2.91 -20.82 0.28
N LYS A 185 1.78 -20.35 0.82
CA LYS A 185 0.49 -21.08 0.86
C LYS A 185 0.59 -22.53 1.38
N THR A 186 1.51 -22.82 2.31
CA THR A 186 1.71 -24.19 2.82
C THR A 186 0.38 -24.84 3.28
N PRO A 187 0.15 -26.14 3.04
CA PRO A 187 -1.13 -26.77 3.39
C PRO A 187 -1.55 -26.55 4.85
N GLY A 188 -2.75 -26.01 5.04
CA GLY A 188 -3.30 -25.67 6.37
C GLY A 188 -2.96 -24.26 6.85
N SER A 189 -2.24 -23.45 6.06
CA SER A 189 -1.97 -22.05 6.39
C SER A 189 -3.11 -21.09 6.01
N GLU A 190 -4.07 -21.53 5.19
CA GLU A 190 -5.27 -20.76 4.86
C GLU A 190 -6.14 -20.52 6.09
N ILE A 191 -6.57 -19.28 6.29
CA ILE A 191 -7.55 -18.90 7.30
C ILE A 191 -8.94 -19.10 6.70
N ALA A 192 -9.59 -20.18 7.11
CA ALA A 192 -10.92 -20.52 6.59
C ALA A 192 -11.99 -19.49 7.00
N PHE A 193 -12.76 -19.05 6.01
CA PHE A 193 -13.97 -18.26 6.20
C PHE A 193 -15.20 -19.17 6.26
N THR A 194 -16.06 -18.98 7.26
CA THR A 194 -17.41 -19.59 7.30
C THR A 194 -18.41 -18.54 6.85
N GLY A 195 -18.81 -18.61 5.58
CA GLY A 195 -19.43 -17.46 4.91
C GLY A 195 -18.37 -16.39 4.65
N ASP A 196 -18.56 -15.21 5.24
CA ASP A 196 -17.69 -14.06 5.05
C ASP A 196 -16.88 -13.68 6.31
N LYS A 197 -16.98 -14.50 7.38
CA LYS A 197 -16.26 -14.28 8.64
C LYS A 197 -15.41 -15.49 9.04
N THR A 198 -14.22 -15.24 9.58
CA THR A 198 -13.35 -16.30 10.12
C THR A 198 -13.75 -16.67 11.55
N SER A 199 -13.21 -17.78 12.07
CA SER A 199 -13.11 -17.97 13.52
C SER A 199 -12.08 -17.01 14.13
N THR A 200 -11.83 -17.12 15.44
CA THR A 200 -10.72 -16.41 16.08
C THR A 200 -9.40 -16.67 15.36
N LEU A 201 -8.66 -15.59 15.09
CA LEU A 201 -7.33 -15.61 14.48
C LEU A 201 -6.30 -16.27 15.41
N PRO A 202 -5.25 -16.89 14.86
CA PRO A 202 -4.24 -17.62 15.64
C PRO A 202 -3.21 -16.70 16.31
N ILE A 203 -3.66 -15.67 17.02
CA ILE A 203 -2.79 -14.74 17.77
C ILE A 203 -2.45 -15.39 19.12
N GLY A 204 -1.16 -15.58 19.42
CA GLY A 204 -0.74 -16.17 20.68
C GLY A 204 -1.03 -15.25 21.88
N PRO A 205 -1.22 -15.78 23.11
CA PRO A 205 -1.57 -14.98 24.30
C PRO A 205 -0.58 -13.86 24.70
N GLY A 206 0.61 -13.82 24.10
CA GLY A 206 1.61 -12.77 24.31
C GLY A 206 2.00 -12.04 23.02
N ASP A 207 1.38 -12.37 21.89
CA ASP A 207 1.72 -11.78 20.60
C ASP A 207 0.95 -10.47 20.43
N SER A 208 1.67 -9.41 20.11
CA SER A 208 1.11 -8.08 19.80
C SER A 208 0.91 -7.86 18.31
N SER A 209 1.25 -8.84 17.47
CA SER A 209 1.07 -8.74 16.03
C SER A 209 0.90 -10.10 15.36
N LEU A 210 0.31 -10.11 14.16
CA LEU A 210 0.16 -11.27 13.29
C LEU A 210 0.40 -10.84 11.83
N THR A 211 1.31 -11.52 11.15
CA THR A 211 1.50 -11.34 9.70
C THR A 211 0.60 -12.29 8.93
N LEU A 212 -0.08 -11.75 7.93
CA LEU A 212 -1.01 -12.40 7.05
C LEU A 212 -0.63 -12.12 5.59
N TRP A 213 -1.15 -12.93 4.68
CA TRP A 213 -0.93 -12.80 3.24
C TRP A 213 -2.27 -12.90 2.54
N VAL A 214 -2.65 -11.86 1.81
CA VAL A 214 -3.95 -11.74 1.15
C VAL A 214 -3.79 -12.10 -0.32
N GLU A 215 -4.71 -12.93 -0.82
CA GLU A 215 -4.78 -13.39 -2.20
C GLU A 215 -6.07 -12.92 -2.85
N TRP A 216 -6.01 -12.58 -4.14
CA TRP A 216 -7.19 -12.29 -4.96
C TRP A 216 -7.37 -13.36 -6.04
N THR A 217 -8.49 -14.07 -6.04
CA THR A 217 -8.62 -15.29 -6.87
C THR A 217 -9.30 -15.09 -8.23
N THR A 218 -10.13 -14.06 -8.41
CA THR A 218 -10.84 -13.88 -9.70
C THR A 218 -11.48 -12.51 -9.88
N GLY A 219 -11.51 -12.03 -11.14
CA GLY A 219 -12.25 -10.87 -11.58
C GLY A 219 -11.69 -9.54 -11.08
N PHE A 220 -11.99 -8.45 -11.78
CA PHE A 220 -11.64 -7.10 -11.34
C PHE A 220 -12.65 -6.55 -10.32
N GLY A 221 -12.20 -5.56 -9.55
CA GLY A 221 -13.05 -4.82 -8.62
C GLY A 221 -12.34 -4.53 -7.30
N THR A 222 -13.15 -4.19 -6.30
CA THR A 222 -12.67 -3.87 -4.95
C THR A 222 -13.26 -4.82 -3.92
N ALA A 223 -12.50 -5.16 -2.89
CA ALA A 223 -13.00 -5.91 -1.75
C ALA A 223 -12.36 -5.44 -0.44
N ALA A 224 -13.19 -5.26 0.58
CA ALA A 224 -12.75 -4.87 1.90
C ALA A 224 -12.42 -6.10 2.75
N LEU A 225 -11.37 -5.98 3.56
CA LEU A 225 -11.03 -6.89 4.65
C LEU A 225 -11.04 -6.08 5.94
N THR A 226 -11.93 -6.46 6.85
CA THR A 226 -12.11 -5.80 8.15
C THR A 226 -11.65 -6.73 9.26
N VAL A 227 -11.12 -6.15 10.33
CA VAL A 227 -10.84 -6.86 11.58
C VAL A 227 -11.85 -6.47 12.63
N GLU A 228 -12.46 -7.47 13.28
CA GLU A 228 -13.52 -7.28 14.27
C GLU A 228 -13.47 -8.37 15.36
N PRO A 229 -14.08 -8.16 16.54
CA PRO A 229 -14.20 -9.23 17.53
C PRO A 229 -15.04 -10.40 16.98
N PRO A 230 -14.72 -11.68 17.31
CA PRO A 230 -15.41 -12.85 16.76
C PRO A 230 -16.92 -12.87 16.99
N THR A 231 -17.39 -12.28 18.10
CA THR A 231 -18.79 -12.32 18.56
C THR A 231 -19.58 -11.06 18.23
N THR A 232 -18.96 -10.02 17.67
CA THR A 232 -19.60 -8.73 17.37
C THR A 232 -19.28 -8.30 15.94
N SER A 233 -19.93 -7.26 15.45
CA SER A 233 -19.62 -6.64 14.14
C SER A 233 -19.01 -5.25 14.29
N VAL A 234 -18.31 -5.01 15.41
CA VAL A 234 -17.60 -3.75 15.63
C VAL A 234 -16.28 -3.80 14.87
N VAL A 235 -16.25 -3.12 13.73
CA VAL A 235 -15.04 -2.95 12.93
C VAL A 235 -14.00 -2.19 13.75
N LYS A 236 -12.80 -2.76 13.85
CA LYS A 236 -11.64 -2.14 14.49
C LYS A 236 -10.76 -1.45 13.48
N ASP A 237 -10.61 -2.07 12.31
CA ASP A 237 -9.91 -1.49 11.17
C ASP A 237 -10.35 -2.13 9.85
N GLU A 238 -10.06 -1.49 8.72
CA GLU A 238 -10.47 -1.87 7.37
C GLU A 238 -9.40 -1.56 6.32
N ILE A 239 -9.11 -2.55 5.47
CA ILE A 239 -8.34 -2.37 4.24
C ILE A 239 -9.24 -2.62 3.03
N LEU A 240 -9.21 -1.72 2.05
CA LEU A 240 -9.88 -1.89 0.75
C LEU A 240 -8.85 -2.26 -0.33
N PHE A 241 -8.91 -3.50 -0.80
CA PHE A 241 -8.10 -3.97 -1.91
C PHE A 241 -8.77 -3.65 -3.25
N HIS A 242 -7.98 -3.38 -4.29
CA HIS A 242 -8.41 -3.34 -5.68
C HIS A 242 -7.56 -4.29 -6.52
N ALA A 243 -8.19 -5.08 -7.39
CA ALA A 243 -7.45 -5.90 -8.34
C ALA A 243 -6.89 -5.02 -9.46
N PHE A 244 -5.61 -5.18 -9.80
CA PHE A 244 -4.98 -4.41 -10.89
C PHE A 244 -5.61 -4.75 -12.22
N GLU A 245 -6.10 -3.73 -12.93
CA GLU A 245 -6.59 -3.87 -14.31
C GLU A 245 -5.47 -3.60 -15.33
N SER A 246 -4.38 -2.98 -14.88
CA SER A 246 -3.25 -2.60 -15.72
C SER A 246 -1.92 -3.13 -15.24
N ILE A 247 -0.97 -3.20 -16.18
CA ILE A 247 0.47 -3.32 -15.90
C ILE A 247 1.21 -2.12 -16.49
N VAL A 248 2.11 -1.55 -15.70
CA VAL A 248 2.98 -0.44 -16.10
C VAL A 248 4.42 -0.96 -16.20
N VAL A 249 5.05 -0.80 -17.35
CA VAL A 249 6.44 -1.20 -17.59
C VAL A 249 7.32 0.02 -17.82
N ALA A 250 8.37 0.14 -17.02
CA ALA A 250 9.42 1.14 -17.15
C ALA A 250 10.71 0.49 -17.66
N LEU A 251 11.27 1.02 -18.75
CA LEU A 251 12.50 0.53 -19.37
C LEU A 251 13.58 1.60 -19.25
N GLY A 252 14.66 1.29 -18.53
CA GLY A 252 15.82 2.16 -18.38
C GLY A 252 16.51 2.47 -19.71
N GLY A 253 17.46 3.39 -19.67
CA GLY A 253 18.41 3.58 -20.77
C GLY A 253 19.70 2.80 -20.55
N GLU A 254 20.55 2.78 -21.58
CA GLU A 254 21.88 2.16 -21.58
C GLU A 254 22.66 2.43 -20.28
N ASN A 255 23.01 1.35 -19.56
CA ASN A 255 23.68 1.37 -18.25
C ASN A 255 22.88 1.98 -17.08
N GLN A 256 21.55 2.00 -17.16
CA GLN A 256 20.68 2.31 -16.02
C GLN A 256 20.09 1.00 -15.46
N PRO A 257 20.80 0.28 -14.58
CA PRO A 257 20.23 -0.90 -13.93
C PRO A 257 19.16 -0.50 -12.91
N THR A 258 18.13 -1.35 -12.80
CA THR A 258 17.13 -1.24 -11.73
C THR A 258 17.80 -1.41 -10.36
N SER A 259 17.45 -0.58 -9.38
CA SER A 259 18.05 -0.62 -8.04
C SER A 259 17.12 -0.12 -6.94
N VAL A 260 17.38 -0.54 -5.69
CA VAL A 260 16.69 -0.06 -4.47
C VAL A 260 17.72 0.36 -3.42
N PRO A 261 17.80 1.64 -3.03
CA PRO A 261 17.09 2.77 -3.64
C PRO A 261 17.53 3.01 -5.09
N VAL A 262 16.62 3.56 -5.91
CA VAL A 262 16.91 3.99 -7.28
C VAL A 262 17.95 5.11 -7.27
N ASP A 263 18.87 5.11 -8.24
CA ASP A 263 19.78 6.24 -8.45
C ASP A 263 18.95 7.50 -8.75
N PRO A 264 19.17 8.62 -8.02
CA PRO A 264 18.42 9.85 -8.26
C PRO A 264 18.59 10.45 -9.67
N ASN A 265 19.55 9.95 -10.47
CA ASN A 265 19.77 10.34 -11.87
C ASN A 265 19.26 9.29 -12.88
N HIS A 266 18.38 8.38 -12.46
CA HIS A 266 17.64 7.46 -13.34
C HIS A 266 16.16 7.86 -13.33
N GLY A 267 15.86 9.04 -13.87
CA GLY A 267 14.55 9.67 -13.78
C GLY A 267 13.38 8.80 -14.28
N THR A 268 13.61 7.95 -15.28
CA THR A 268 12.64 6.96 -15.75
C THR A 268 12.20 6.00 -14.65
N PHE A 269 13.13 5.48 -13.85
CA PHE A 269 12.78 4.63 -12.71
C PHE A 269 12.19 5.42 -11.55
N LEU A 270 12.54 6.70 -11.39
CA LEU A 270 11.86 7.56 -10.41
C LEU A 270 10.36 7.72 -10.75
N VAL A 271 9.99 7.81 -12.03
CA VAL A 271 8.59 7.76 -12.47
C VAL A 271 7.97 6.41 -12.12
N GLY A 272 8.66 5.30 -12.37
CA GLY A 272 8.22 3.96 -11.99
C GLY A 272 7.91 3.84 -10.48
N ILE A 273 8.82 4.30 -9.63
CA ILE A 273 8.64 4.37 -8.16
C ILE A 273 7.45 5.26 -7.79
N ALA A 274 7.29 6.43 -8.44
CA ALA A 274 6.17 7.33 -8.18
C ALA A 274 4.83 6.64 -8.48
N MET A 275 4.72 5.96 -9.62
CA MET A 275 3.52 5.21 -10.01
C MET A 275 3.23 4.04 -9.06
N TYR A 276 4.25 3.31 -8.63
CA TYR A 276 4.11 2.24 -7.63
C TYR A 276 3.56 2.77 -6.30
N ASN A 277 4.10 3.91 -5.83
CA ASN A 277 3.67 4.52 -4.57
C ASN A 277 2.22 5.01 -4.60
N VAL A 278 1.67 5.31 -5.78
CA VAL A 278 0.27 5.70 -5.97
C VAL A 278 -0.61 4.54 -6.48
N GLY A 279 -0.19 3.29 -6.27
CA GLY A 279 -1.05 2.11 -6.39
C GLY A 279 -1.19 1.52 -7.80
N PHE A 280 -0.19 1.67 -8.67
CA PHE A 280 -0.10 0.93 -9.93
C PHE A 280 0.73 -0.37 -9.77
N ASP A 281 0.43 -1.40 -10.58
CA ASP A 281 1.31 -2.57 -10.76
C ASP A 281 2.46 -2.20 -11.71
N VAL A 282 3.59 -1.80 -11.14
CA VAL A 282 4.74 -1.31 -11.90
C VAL A 282 5.83 -2.36 -11.94
N HIS A 283 6.38 -2.61 -13.12
CA HIS A 283 7.60 -3.39 -13.29
C HIS A 283 8.67 -2.51 -13.96
N MET A 284 9.86 -2.52 -13.38
CA MET A 284 11.01 -1.79 -13.93
C MET A 284 12.01 -2.81 -14.44
N PHE A 285 12.55 -2.58 -15.63
CA PHE A 285 13.56 -3.44 -16.24
C PHE A 285 14.69 -2.62 -16.83
N ASP A 286 15.86 -3.24 -16.82
CA ASP A 286 16.94 -2.89 -17.71
C ASP A 286 16.51 -3.23 -19.15
N GLU A 287 16.76 -2.34 -20.10
CA GLU A 287 16.36 -2.48 -21.49
C GLU A 287 17.00 -3.67 -22.20
N ASP A 288 18.16 -4.16 -21.74
CA ASP A 288 18.84 -5.34 -22.29
C ASP A 288 18.00 -6.62 -22.16
N VAL A 289 17.02 -6.63 -21.26
CA VAL A 289 16.09 -7.75 -21.12
C VAL A 289 15.00 -7.76 -22.19
N VAL A 290 15.00 -6.77 -23.09
CA VAL A 290 14.15 -6.71 -24.29
C VAL A 290 15.05 -6.85 -25.52
N GLY A 291 14.99 -8.01 -26.16
CA GLY A 291 15.67 -8.25 -27.42
C GLY A 291 15.08 -7.38 -28.54
N SER A 292 15.86 -7.18 -29.61
CA SER A 292 15.48 -6.38 -30.77
C SER A 292 14.26 -6.88 -31.56
N ASP A 293 13.73 -8.07 -31.24
CA ASP A 293 12.45 -8.57 -31.77
C ASP A 293 11.28 -8.38 -30.78
N GLY A 294 11.50 -7.60 -29.72
CA GLY A 294 10.60 -7.31 -28.62
C GLY A 294 10.39 -8.46 -27.63
N SER A 295 11.11 -9.58 -27.76
CA SER A 295 11.03 -10.69 -26.82
C SER A 295 11.94 -10.49 -25.61
N GLY A 296 11.66 -11.20 -24.51
CA GLY A 296 12.51 -11.17 -23.33
C GLY A 296 11.71 -11.10 -22.04
N GLU A 297 12.37 -10.75 -20.94
CA GLU A 297 11.77 -10.83 -19.60
C GLU A 297 10.59 -9.87 -19.45
N ALA A 298 10.76 -8.59 -19.81
CA ALA A 298 9.70 -7.60 -19.72
C ALA A 298 8.46 -7.99 -20.57
N TYR A 299 8.69 -8.50 -21.79
CA TYR A 299 7.61 -9.02 -22.63
C TYR A 299 6.90 -10.22 -21.98
N ASN A 300 7.66 -11.17 -21.43
CA ASN A 300 7.10 -12.34 -20.77
C ASN A 300 6.26 -11.95 -19.55
N THR A 301 6.71 -10.96 -18.76
CA THR A 301 5.95 -10.42 -17.63
C THR A 301 4.62 -9.81 -18.07
N VAL A 302 4.57 -9.06 -19.17
CA VAL A 302 3.32 -8.50 -19.71
C VAL A 302 2.40 -9.60 -20.23
N VAL A 303 2.95 -10.58 -20.96
CA VAL A 303 2.15 -11.72 -21.46
C VAL A 303 1.58 -12.53 -20.31
N ASP A 304 2.38 -12.80 -19.29
CA ASP A 304 1.94 -13.47 -18.06
C ASP A 304 0.83 -12.69 -17.37
N ALA A 305 0.98 -11.38 -17.21
CA ALA A 305 -0.05 -10.53 -16.62
C ALA A 305 -1.38 -10.64 -17.37
N ILE A 306 -1.34 -10.65 -18.71
CA ILE A 306 -2.55 -10.76 -19.53
C ILE A 306 -3.17 -12.16 -19.45
N VAL A 307 -2.35 -13.20 -19.58
CA VAL A 307 -2.82 -14.59 -19.68
C VAL A 307 -3.26 -15.14 -18.33
N ASN A 308 -2.46 -14.90 -17.29
CA ASN A 308 -2.62 -15.48 -15.97
C ASN A 308 -3.24 -14.51 -14.96
N ARG A 309 -2.97 -13.21 -15.05
CA ARG A 309 -3.53 -12.23 -14.09
C ARG A 309 -4.74 -11.46 -14.65
N GLN A 310 -5.21 -11.83 -15.84
CA GLN A 310 -6.34 -11.24 -16.56
C GLN A 310 -6.18 -9.77 -16.94
N VAL A 311 -4.99 -9.18 -16.76
CA VAL A 311 -4.71 -7.77 -17.07
C VAL A 311 -5.06 -7.48 -18.54
N ASP A 312 -5.85 -6.43 -18.78
CA ASP A 312 -6.28 -6.08 -20.13
C ASP A 312 -5.77 -4.71 -20.59
N LYS A 313 -4.97 -4.03 -19.76
CA LYS A 313 -4.39 -2.71 -20.05
C LYS A 313 -2.90 -2.71 -19.83
N VAL A 314 -2.17 -2.17 -20.80
CA VAL A 314 -0.71 -2.11 -20.78
C VAL A 314 -0.25 -0.67 -20.95
N ALA A 315 0.69 -0.24 -20.11
CA ALA A 315 1.43 0.99 -20.26
C ALA A 315 2.93 0.70 -20.33
N ILE A 316 3.64 1.30 -21.28
CA ILE A 316 5.07 1.05 -21.50
C ILE A 316 5.79 2.37 -21.69
N PHE A 317 6.86 2.63 -20.96
CA PHE A 317 7.67 3.81 -21.22
C PHE A 317 9.15 3.50 -21.06
N GLY A 318 9.98 4.26 -21.76
CA GLY A 318 11.41 4.13 -21.61
C GLY A 318 12.19 5.34 -22.09
N TYR A 319 13.44 5.38 -21.64
CA TYR A 319 14.42 6.41 -21.94
C TYR A 319 15.55 5.83 -22.80
N SER A 320 16.12 6.62 -23.72
CA SER A 320 17.25 6.18 -24.56
C SER A 320 16.91 4.88 -25.30
N HIS A 321 17.75 3.85 -25.22
CA HIS A 321 17.53 2.51 -25.77
C HIS A 321 16.28 1.83 -25.18
N GLY A 322 15.88 2.13 -23.94
CA GLY A 322 14.58 1.74 -23.39
C GLY A 322 13.38 2.30 -24.15
N GLY A 323 13.55 3.44 -24.84
CA GLY A 323 12.59 3.96 -25.80
C GLY A 323 12.47 3.08 -27.04
N GLY A 324 13.60 2.62 -27.60
CA GLY A 324 13.62 1.59 -28.65
C GLY A 324 12.96 0.29 -28.20
N SER A 325 13.33 -0.22 -27.01
CA SER A 325 12.71 -1.39 -26.39
C SER A 325 11.21 -1.22 -26.17
N THR A 326 10.74 -0.01 -25.87
CA THR A 326 9.32 0.32 -25.79
C THR A 326 8.62 0.13 -27.14
N TYR A 327 9.25 0.51 -28.25
CA TYR A 327 8.73 0.20 -29.60
C TYR A 327 8.68 -1.30 -29.83
N ASP A 328 9.82 -1.98 -29.67
CA ASP A 328 9.99 -3.37 -30.09
C ASP A 328 9.08 -4.29 -29.28
N MET A 329 8.95 -4.06 -27.96
CA MET A 329 8.01 -4.79 -27.11
C MET A 329 6.54 -4.53 -27.52
N ALA A 330 6.15 -3.29 -27.81
CA ALA A 330 4.80 -2.97 -28.27
C ALA A 330 4.46 -3.61 -29.62
N ASP A 331 5.41 -3.61 -30.57
CA ASP A 331 5.28 -4.28 -31.87
C ASP A 331 5.13 -5.79 -31.70
N ARG A 332 5.93 -6.40 -30.82
CA ARG A 332 5.83 -7.83 -30.54
C ARG A 332 4.51 -8.21 -29.89
N LEU A 333 4.03 -7.42 -28.93
CA LEU A 333 2.69 -7.60 -28.33
C LEU A 333 1.60 -7.52 -29.39
N ASP A 334 1.67 -6.55 -30.32
CA ASP A 334 0.66 -6.38 -31.36
C ASP A 334 0.66 -7.54 -32.37
N ILE A 335 1.85 -7.98 -32.81
CA ILE A 335 2.04 -9.13 -33.70
C ILE A 335 1.47 -10.41 -33.08
N ASN A 336 1.74 -10.64 -31.79
CA ASN A 336 1.34 -11.86 -31.09
C ASN A 336 -0.05 -11.79 -30.43
N ARG A 337 -0.78 -10.69 -30.62
CA ARG A 337 -2.06 -10.40 -29.97
C ARG A 337 -3.04 -11.58 -30.01
N ALA A 338 -3.14 -12.27 -31.15
CA ALA A 338 -4.03 -13.41 -31.33
C ALA A 338 -3.70 -14.63 -30.42
N GLY A 339 -2.44 -14.78 -30.02
CA GLY A 339 -1.97 -15.85 -29.12
C GLY A 339 -1.93 -15.47 -27.64
N ILE A 340 -1.94 -14.17 -27.32
CA ILE A 340 -1.87 -13.67 -25.95
C ILE A 340 -3.27 -13.55 -25.34
N GLY A 341 -4.18 -12.84 -26.02
CA GLY A 341 -5.50 -12.54 -25.48
C GLY A 341 -6.03 -11.17 -25.88
N VAL A 342 -7.04 -10.68 -25.16
CA VAL A 342 -7.64 -9.37 -25.39
C VAL A 342 -7.02 -8.37 -24.42
N PHE A 343 -6.34 -7.37 -24.95
CA PHE A 343 -5.74 -6.28 -24.17
C PHE A 343 -5.64 -5.00 -25.02
N SER A 344 -5.36 -3.87 -24.38
CA SER A 344 -5.09 -2.58 -25.02
C SER A 344 -3.76 -2.00 -24.53
N ILE A 345 -2.95 -1.46 -25.45
CA ILE A 345 -1.78 -0.64 -25.10
C ILE A 345 -2.30 0.78 -24.92
N LEU A 346 -2.65 1.16 -23.70
CA LEU A 346 -3.31 2.45 -23.43
C LEU A 346 -2.34 3.61 -23.52
N TYR A 347 -1.11 3.41 -23.05
CA TYR A 347 -0.12 4.45 -22.89
C TYR A 347 1.25 3.97 -23.34
N THR A 348 1.94 4.78 -24.14
CA THR A 348 3.37 4.63 -24.36
C THR A 348 4.11 5.95 -24.20
N SER A 349 5.36 5.93 -23.72
CA SER A 349 6.17 7.15 -23.67
C SER A 349 7.62 6.92 -24.07
N TYR A 350 8.15 7.88 -24.80
CA TYR A 350 9.57 8.03 -25.08
C TYR A 350 10.14 9.22 -24.35
N VAL A 351 11.32 9.00 -23.78
CA VAL A 351 12.20 10.07 -23.31
C VAL A 351 13.51 9.91 -24.05
N ASP A 352 13.73 10.79 -25.02
CA ASP A 352 14.91 10.82 -25.87
C ASP A 352 15.32 9.45 -26.46
N ALA A 353 14.36 8.82 -27.14
CA ALA A 353 14.45 7.43 -27.53
C ALA A 353 15.44 7.17 -28.67
N VAL A 354 16.30 6.16 -28.47
CA VAL A 354 17.22 5.59 -29.45
C VAL A 354 16.72 4.19 -29.83
N GLY A 355 16.91 3.77 -31.08
CA GLY A 355 16.56 2.42 -31.52
C GLY A 355 17.28 1.35 -30.71
N ASN A 356 16.66 0.17 -30.55
CA ASN A 356 17.27 -0.98 -29.86
C ASN A 356 17.54 -2.16 -30.81
N ASN A 357 18.20 -1.90 -31.94
CA ASN A 357 18.52 -2.96 -32.90
C ASN A 357 19.94 -3.56 -32.75
N SER A 358 20.78 -2.97 -31.91
CA SER A 358 22.13 -3.44 -31.55
C SER A 358 22.67 -2.72 -30.32
N ASP A 359 23.65 -3.32 -29.64
CA ASP A 359 24.37 -2.76 -28.47
C ASP A 359 25.12 -1.42 -28.73
N VAL A 360 25.12 -0.91 -29.96
CA VAL A 360 25.78 0.36 -30.34
C VAL A 360 24.88 1.15 -31.29
N ASP A 361 23.56 1.13 -31.04
CA ASP A 361 22.64 1.94 -31.83
C ASP A 361 22.81 3.42 -31.47
N THR A 362 22.80 4.25 -32.50
CA THR A 362 22.86 5.71 -32.40
C THR A 362 21.77 6.35 -33.26
N SER A 363 20.85 5.54 -33.76
CA SER A 363 19.74 5.99 -34.57
C SER A 363 18.56 6.38 -33.69
N MET A 364 18.01 7.56 -33.96
CA MET A 364 16.78 8.05 -33.34
C MET A 364 15.66 7.04 -33.52
N GLU A 365 14.89 6.76 -32.47
CA GLU A 365 13.61 6.06 -32.59
C GLU A 365 12.53 7.02 -33.09
N LEU A 366 12.09 6.83 -34.33
CA LEU A 366 11.12 7.70 -35.01
C LEU A 366 9.76 7.04 -35.22
N ARG A 367 9.62 5.77 -34.82
CA ARG A 367 8.42 4.97 -35.04
C ARG A 367 7.52 5.12 -33.82
N ARG A 368 6.22 5.34 -34.05
CA ARG A 368 5.21 5.32 -32.98
C ARG A 368 4.90 3.86 -32.61
N PRO A 369 4.89 3.48 -31.32
CA PRO A 369 4.48 2.13 -30.90
C PRO A 369 3.12 1.76 -31.51
N PRO A 370 2.98 0.58 -32.13
CA PRO A 370 1.73 0.21 -32.78
C PRO A 370 0.60 0.05 -31.76
N SER A 371 -0.62 0.33 -32.20
CA SER A 371 -1.84 0.20 -31.40
C SER A 371 -1.89 0.98 -30.07
N THR A 372 -0.92 1.87 -29.81
CA THR A 372 -0.93 2.74 -28.62
C THR A 372 -2.08 3.76 -28.67
N GLY A 373 -2.83 3.85 -27.57
CA GLY A 373 -3.90 4.83 -27.38
C GLY A 373 -3.36 6.24 -27.27
N TYR A 374 -2.53 6.48 -26.26
CA TYR A 374 -1.84 7.74 -26.00
C TYR A 374 -0.32 7.53 -26.08
N HIS A 375 0.37 8.34 -26.89
CA HIS A 375 1.83 8.33 -26.94
C HIS A 375 2.39 9.68 -26.52
N LEU A 376 3.24 9.71 -25.49
CA LEU A 376 4.04 10.86 -25.08
C LEU A 376 5.44 10.75 -25.68
N ASN A 377 5.98 11.83 -26.22
CA ASN A 377 7.33 11.83 -26.79
C ASN A 377 8.06 13.09 -26.34
N HIS A 378 9.10 12.93 -25.53
CA HIS A 378 10.09 13.97 -25.25
C HIS A 378 11.34 13.62 -26.05
N TYR A 379 11.92 14.57 -26.75
CA TYR A 379 13.13 14.33 -27.52
C TYR A 379 14.02 15.57 -27.53
N GLN A 380 15.31 15.34 -27.78
CA GLN A 380 16.27 16.38 -28.11
C GLN A 380 16.89 16.13 -29.48
N HIS A 381 17.74 17.04 -29.93
CA HIS A 381 18.39 16.97 -31.24
C HIS A 381 19.90 16.95 -31.14
N GLY A 382 20.42 17.32 -29.97
CA GLY A 382 21.79 17.22 -29.53
C GLY A 382 22.78 17.92 -30.44
N SER A 383 24.03 17.90 -29.98
CA SER A 383 25.16 18.06 -30.88
C SER A 383 26.07 16.85 -30.74
N PHE A 384 26.69 16.42 -31.85
CA PHE A 384 27.59 15.26 -31.89
C PHE A 384 28.63 15.23 -30.74
N PHE A 385 29.06 16.41 -30.26
CA PHE A 385 30.07 16.53 -29.22
C PHE A 385 29.53 16.46 -27.79
N GLU A 386 28.22 16.67 -27.61
CA GLU A 386 27.55 16.66 -26.31
C GLU A 386 26.96 15.27 -26.01
N ASP A 387 26.32 14.64 -27.01
CA ASP A 387 25.48 13.46 -26.79
C ASP A 387 25.96 12.18 -27.49
N LEU A 388 27.14 12.22 -28.11
CA LEU A 388 27.69 11.10 -28.90
C LEU A 388 26.76 10.65 -30.06
N SER A 389 25.81 11.48 -30.48
CA SER A 389 24.72 11.17 -31.43
C SER A 389 23.62 10.25 -30.88
N LEU A 390 23.54 10.06 -29.56
CA LEU A 390 22.41 9.42 -28.92
C LEU A 390 21.32 10.47 -28.76
N ASP A 391 20.52 10.65 -29.80
CA ASP A 391 19.45 11.64 -29.80
C ASP A 391 18.13 10.94 -30.09
N GLY A 392 17.07 11.43 -29.46
CA GLY A 392 15.70 11.14 -29.83
C GLY A 392 15.26 11.93 -31.07
N GLY A 393 14.00 11.75 -31.45
CA GLY A 393 13.47 12.54 -32.56
C GLY A 393 11.95 12.70 -32.56
N PRO A 394 11.44 13.51 -33.51
CA PRO A 394 10.01 13.78 -33.62
C PRO A 394 9.27 12.53 -34.10
N VAL A 395 8.42 11.97 -33.25
CA VAL A 395 7.58 10.81 -33.57
C VAL A 395 6.18 11.27 -33.99
N PRO A 396 5.71 11.00 -35.22
CA PRO A 396 4.40 11.45 -35.68
C PRO A 396 3.21 10.95 -34.83
N ASN A 397 2.21 11.81 -34.65
CA ASN A 397 1.00 11.53 -33.85
C ASN A 397 1.30 11.26 -32.37
N SER A 398 2.29 11.98 -31.83
CA SER A 398 2.64 11.94 -30.41
C SER A 398 2.20 13.21 -29.69
N ASN A 399 2.20 13.15 -28.37
CA ASN A 399 1.88 14.27 -27.51
C ASN A 399 3.16 14.87 -26.93
N PRO A 400 3.21 16.21 -26.77
CA PRO A 400 2.28 17.18 -27.35
C PRO A 400 2.27 17.14 -28.90
N PRO A 401 1.11 17.36 -29.55
CA PRO A 401 1.00 17.25 -30.99
C PRO A 401 1.78 18.34 -31.74
N PRO A 402 2.27 18.04 -32.95
CA PRO A 402 2.00 16.81 -33.72
C PRO A 402 3.01 15.68 -33.49
N THR A 403 4.16 15.95 -32.87
CA THR A 403 5.33 15.06 -32.91
C THR A 403 6.00 14.80 -31.56
N GLY A 404 5.48 15.35 -30.48
CA GLY A 404 6.15 15.38 -29.18
C GLY A 404 6.71 16.76 -28.84
N LEU A 405 7.37 16.82 -27.69
CA LEU A 405 8.05 17.99 -27.16
C LEU A 405 9.54 17.91 -27.47
N ASP A 406 10.00 18.83 -28.32
CA ASP A 406 11.42 19.16 -28.43
C ASP A 406 11.84 19.89 -27.15
N ILE A 407 12.57 19.21 -26.27
CA ILE A 407 12.93 19.76 -24.96
C ILE A 407 13.89 20.94 -25.08
N GLU A 408 14.70 21.01 -26.14
CA GLU A 408 15.69 22.08 -26.35
C GLU A 408 15.01 23.41 -26.66
N THR A 409 13.76 23.36 -27.14
CA THR A 409 12.96 24.57 -27.36
C THR A 409 12.38 25.15 -26.07
N THR A 410 12.49 24.43 -24.95
CA THR A 410 11.98 24.87 -23.66
C THR A 410 13.04 25.63 -22.86
N PRO A 411 12.67 26.59 -22.00
CA PRO A 411 13.64 27.29 -21.15
C PRO A 411 14.39 26.39 -20.17
N TRP A 412 13.80 25.25 -19.76
CA TRP A 412 14.38 24.33 -18.79
C TRP A 412 15.23 23.24 -19.45
N GLY A 413 14.90 22.82 -20.68
CA GLY A 413 15.60 21.76 -21.41
C GLY A 413 16.61 22.26 -22.46
N ALA A 414 16.78 23.57 -22.65
CA ALA A 414 17.68 24.15 -23.66
C ALA A 414 19.17 23.76 -23.55
N THR A 415 19.58 23.21 -22.41
CA THR A 415 20.94 22.69 -22.19
C THR A 415 20.91 21.24 -21.70
N SER A 416 19.79 20.54 -21.92
CA SER A 416 19.71 19.12 -21.64
C SER A 416 20.74 18.39 -22.51
N THR A 417 21.21 17.26 -21.98
CA THR A 417 21.97 16.27 -22.75
C THR A 417 21.16 14.98 -22.79
N HIS A 418 21.59 14.03 -23.61
CA HIS A 418 21.03 12.68 -23.62
C HIS A 418 20.97 12.12 -22.20
N PHE A 419 22.08 12.20 -21.48
CA PHE A 419 22.29 11.59 -20.16
C PHE A 419 21.48 12.18 -19.00
N GLU A 420 20.80 13.31 -19.21
CA GLU A 420 20.14 14.06 -18.13
C GLU A 420 18.64 14.31 -18.41
N VAL A 421 18.17 14.04 -19.63
CA VAL A 421 16.82 14.43 -20.07
C VAL A 421 15.71 13.81 -19.21
N ASP A 422 15.85 12.56 -18.78
CA ASP A 422 14.82 11.88 -18.00
C ASP A 422 14.79 12.33 -16.53
N ASP A 423 15.84 13.00 -16.04
CA ASP A 423 15.94 13.50 -14.67
C ASP A 423 15.17 14.79 -14.42
N PHE A 424 14.88 15.55 -15.49
CA PHE A 424 14.12 16.80 -15.40
C PHE A 424 12.75 16.56 -14.75
N ILE A 425 12.45 17.37 -13.73
CA ILE A 425 11.17 17.26 -13.01
C ILE A 425 9.99 17.52 -13.95
N GLU A 426 10.14 18.39 -14.95
CA GLU A 426 9.12 18.68 -15.95
C GLU A 426 8.78 17.46 -16.80
N VAL A 427 9.78 16.67 -17.21
CA VAL A 427 9.59 15.42 -17.97
C VAL A 427 8.88 14.40 -17.11
N ARG A 428 9.38 14.17 -15.89
CA ARG A 428 8.81 13.19 -14.95
C ARG A 428 7.38 13.52 -14.56
N SER A 429 7.10 14.75 -14.12
CA SER A 429 5.75 15.16 -13.73
C SER A 429 4.75 15.08 -14.89
N LEU A 430 5.18 15.33 -16.13
CA LEU A 430 4.30 15.14 -17.29
C LEU A 430 4.03 13.66 -17.56
N MET A 431 5.04 12.79 -17.45
CA MET A 431 4.85 11.34 -17.55
C MET A 431 3.89 10.83 -16.46
N GLU A 432 4.16 11.14 -15.20
CA GLU A 432 3.33 10.76 -14.05
C GLU A 432 1.87 11.17 -14.25
N SER A 433 1.62 12.46 -14.51
CA SER A 433 0.25 12.97 -14.68
C SER A 433 -0.47 12.39 -15.91
N THR A 434 0.25 12.11 -16.99
CA THR A 434 -0.36 11.53 -18.19
C THR A 434 -0.63 10.05 -18.03
N ILE A 435 0.22 9.28 -17.34
CA ILE A 435 -0.06 7.90 -16.93
C ILE A 435 -1.34 7.87 -16.09
N GLU A 436 -1.41 8.67 -15.01
CA GLU A 436 -2.58 8.73 -14.13
C GLU A 436 -3.88 9.09 -14.86
N SER A 437 -3.79 9.91 -15.92
CA SER A 437 -4.97 10.32 -16.70
C SER A 437 -5.41 9.32 -17.77
N ASN A 438 -4.53 8.42 -18.22
CA ASN A 438 -4.79 7.51 -19.35
C ASN A 438 -4.84 6.03 -18.94
N VAL A 439 -4.29 5.66 -17.79
CA VAL A 439 -4.17 4.28 -17.33
C VAL A 439 -4.99 4.13 -16.04
N THR A 440 -5.97 3.23 -16.07
CA THR A 440 -6.66 2.80 -14.84
C THR A 440 -5.75 1.84 -14.09
N ARG A 441 -5.71 1.93 -12.77
CA ARG A 441 -4.90 1.05 -11.93
C ARG A 441 -5.33 -0.41 -12.05
#